data_AF-A0A956PEX1-F1
#
_entry.id   AF-A0A956PEX1-F1
#
_cell.length_a   1.000
_cell.length_b   1.000
_cell.length_c   1.000
_cell.angle_alpha   90.00
_cell.angle_beta   90.00
_cell.angle_gamma   90.00
#
_symmetry.space_group_name_H-M   'P 1'
#
loop_
_entity.id
_entity.type
_entity.pdbx_description
1 polymer ?
#
loop_
_entity_poly.entity_id
_entity_poly.type
_entity_poly.pdbx_seq_one_letter_code
_entity_poly.pdbx_strand_id
1 'polypeptide(L)'
;MKVWISDSSSEVVTCLSLNCCDDGEMEIVCLEGELPDGLTVQDLTSLGIVTYETGLRGRPVPKVCPIEPSENLEYVRALIEAMPPGYFISKVESAKIDELRKEKAEKFQAELEKLQTDDTSDK
;
A
#
# COMPACT_ATOMS: atom_id res chain seq x y z
N MET A 1 -0.69 -12.80 -0.40
CA MET A 1 -1.60 -11.67 -0.73
C MET A 1 -2.00 -11.71 -2.19
N LYS A 2 -3.24 -11.33 -2.53
CA LYS A 2 -3.65 -11.06 -3.93
C LYS A 2 -4.10 -9.62 -4.12
N VAL A 3 -3.81 -9.06 -5.29
CA VAL A 3 -4.10 -7.66 -5.64
C VAL A 3 -4.74 -7.62 -7.02
N TRP A 4 -5.83 -6.87 -7.15
CA TRP A 4 -6.52 -6.65 -8.42
C TRP A 4 -6.28 -5.22 -8.89
N ILE A 5 -5.83 -5.10 -10.13
CA ILE A 5 -5.63 -3.84 -10.83
C ILE A 5 -6.76 -3.68 -11.83
N SER A 6 -7.40 -2.53 -11.78
CA SER A 6 -8.50 -2.16 -12.67
C SER A 6 -8.17 -0.88 -13.42
N ASP A 7 -8.63 -0.80 -14.66
CA ASP A 7 -8.71 0.42 -15.44
C ASP A 7 -9.92 1.26 -14.96
N SER A 8 -9.79 2.58 -14.98
CA SER A 8 -10.85 3.58 -14.91
C SER A 8 -12.14 3.29 -15.71
N SER A 9 -12.07 2.52 -16.81
CA SER A 9 -13.19 2.03 -17.60
C SER A 9 -13.94 0.84 -16.97
N SER A 10 -13.48 0.36 -15.80
CA SER A 10 -14.08 -0.65 -14.92
C SER A 10 -13.98 -2.12 -15.37
N GLU A 11 -13.04 -2.45 -16.27
CA GLU A 11 -12.65 -3.84 -16.48
C GLU A 11 -11.51 -4.21 -15.52
N VAL A 12 -11.64 -5.33 -14.80
CA VAL A 12 -10.52 -5.90 -14.04
C VAL A 12 -9.50 -6.36 -15.05
N VAL A 13 -8.36 -5.68 -15.09
CA VAL A 13 -7.33 -5.90 -16.12
C VAL A 13 -6.31 -6.92 -15.66
N THR A 14 -6.01 -6.99 -14.35
CA THR A 14 -4.93 -7.83 -13.85
C THR A 14 -5.16 -8.34 -12.44
N CYS A 15 -4.88 -9.61 -12.19
CA CYS A 15 -4.80 -10.20 -10.85
C CYS A 15 -3.36 -10.62 -10.56
N LEU A 16 -2.78 -10.07 -9.50
CA LEU A 16 -1.42 -10.36 -9.03
C LEU A 16 -1.47 -11.17 -7.74
N SER A 17 -0.63 -12.20 -7.63
CA SER A 17 -0.37 -12.92 -6.39
C SER A 17 1.02 -12.59 -5.89
N LEU A 18 1.11 -12.24 -4.62
CA LEU A 18 2.35 -12.18 -3.87
C LEU A 18 2.47 -13.43 -3.01
N ASN A 19 3.44 -14.26 -3.36
CA ASN A 19 3.75 -15.52 -2.72
C ASN A 19 5.06 -15.37 -1.96
N CYS A 20 5.07 -15.79 -0.69
CA CYS A 20 6.30 -15.93 0.07
C CYS A 20 6.85 -17.33 -0.22
N CYS A 21 8.01 -17.41 -0.86
CA CYS A 21 8.72 -18.67 -1.04
C CYS A 21 9.35 -19.13 0.29
N ASP A 22 9.60 -20.43 0.42
CA ASP A 22 10.17 -21.03 1.64
C ASP A 22 11.57 -20.48 1.98
N ASP A 23 12.29 -19.94 0.99
CA ASP A 23 13.59 -19.28 1.15
C ASP A 23 13.50 -17.82 1.65
N GLY A 24 12.28 -17.33 1.92
CA GLY A 24 12.03 -15.95 2.37
C GLY A 24 12.01 -14.92 1.23
N GLU A 25 12.24 -15.34 -0.02
CA GLU A 25 12.06 -14.50 -1.20
C GLU A 25 10.57 -14.34 -1.52
N MET A 26 10.18 -13.14 -1.94
CA MET A 26 8.82 -12.83 -2.35
C MET A 26 8.71 -12.86 -3.87
N GLU A 27 7.84 -13.73 -4.36
CA GLU A 27 7.54 -13.88 -5.78
C GLU A 27 6.23 -13.17 -6.11
N ILE A 28 6.25 -12.35 -7.18
CA ILE A 28 5.08 -11.67 -7.72
C ILE A 28 4.67 -12.37 -9.01
N VAL A 29 3.48 -12.96 -9.01
CA VAL A 29 2.96 -13.74 -10.14
C VAL A 29 1.71 -13.09 -10.70
N CYS A 30 1.67 -12.88 -12.01
CA CYS A 30 0.44 -12.49 -12.71
C CYS A 30 -0.44 -13.73 -12.92
N LEU A 31 -1.57 -13.80 -12.21
CA LEU A 31 -2.50 -14.93 -12.27
C LEU A 31 -3.52 -14.78 -13.41
N GLU A 32 -3.98 -13.57 -13.65
CA GLU A 32 -5.02 -13.28 -14.66
C GLU A 32 -4.72 -11.94 -15.32
N GLY A 33 -5.01 -11.86 -16.63
CA GLY A 33 -4.88 -10.65 -17.43
C GLY A 33 -3.45 -10.24 -17.74
N GLU A 34 -3.27 -8.98 -18.13
CA GLU A 34 -1.97 -8.41 -18.51
C GLU A 34 -1.68 -7.20 -17.63
N LEU A 35 -0.40 -6.97 -17.29
CA LEU A 35 -0.01 -5.78 -16.56
C LEU A 35 -0.28 -4.52 -17.40
N PRO A 36 -0.64 -3.38 -16.77
CA PRO A 36 -0.75 -2.10 -17.45
C PRO A 36 0.51 -1.76 -18.26
N ASP A 37 0.33 -1.11 -19.41
CA ASP A 37 1.45 -0.64 -20.23
C ASP A 37 2.40 0.23 -19.41
N GLY A 38 3.69 -0.10 -19.44
CA GLY A 38 4.73 0.60 -18.69
C GLY A 38 4.91 0.14 -17.24
N LEU A 39 4.21 -0.92 -16.80
CA LEU A 39 4.42 -1.57 -15.51
C LEU A 39 4.93 -3.00 -15.71
N THR A 40 6.11 -3.30 -15.18
CA THR A 40 6.68 -4.66 -15.20
C THR A 40 6.68 -5.29 -13.80
N VAL A 41 6.79 -6.62 -13.75
CA VAL A 41 6.95 -7.33 -12.47
C VAL A 41 8.18 -6.85 -11.70
N GLN A 42 9.25 -6.47 -12.41
CA GLN A 42 10.48 -5.95 -11.80
C GLN A 42 10.28 -4.57 -11.15
N ASP A 43 9.39 -3.74 -11.70
CA ASP A 43 9.05 -2.45 -11.08
C ASP A 43 8.33 -2.68 -9.74
N LEU A 44 7.49 -3.72 -9.67
CA LEU A 44 6.76 -4.10 -8.45
C LEU A 44 7.68 -4.65 -7.35
N THR A 45 8.85 -5.20 -7.70
CA THR A 45 9.84 -5.64 -6.69
C THR A 45 10.72 -4.50 -6.18
N SER A 46 10.71 -3.35 -6.84
CA SER A 46 11.60 -2.21 -6.57
C SER A 46 10.83 -0.96 -6.11
N LEU A 47 9.68 -1.14 -5.46
CA LEU A 47 8.80 -0.05 -5.06
C LEU A 47 9.36 0.80 -3.91
N GLY A 48 8.88 2.03 -3.81
CA GLY A 48 9.21 2.94 -2.72
C GLY A 48 8.13 3.99 -2.51
N ILE A 49 8.08 4.56 -1.30
CA ILE A 49 7.16 5.63 -0.93
C ILE A 49 7.94 6.93 -0.83
N VAL A 50 7.37 8.02 -1.35
CA VAL A 50 7.94 9.36 -1.17
C VAL A 50 7.58 9.89 0.21
N THR A 51 8.60 10.14 1.01
CA THR A 51 8.50 10.82 2.31
C THR A 51 9.16 12.18 2.23
N TYR A 52 8.81 13.08 3.16
CA TYR A 52 9.40 14.41 3.23
C TYR A 52 10.09 14.60 4.57
N GLU A 53 11.39 14.84 4.53
CA GLU A 53 12.20 15.13 5.72
C GLU A 53 12.57 16.61 5.78
N THR A 54 12.86 17.09 7.00
CA THR A 54 13.30 18.48 7.18
C THR A 54 14.77 18.62 6.75
N GLY A 55 15.02 19.36 5.67
CA GLY A 55 16.37 19.67 5.21
C GLY A 55 17.08 20.73 6.07
N LEU A 56 18.36 20.96 5.80
CA LEU A 56 19.26 21.86 6.55
C LEU A 56 18.76 23.32 6.70
N ARG A 57 17.82 23.76 5.84
CA ARG A 57 17.23 25.10 5.87
C ARG A 57 15.76 25.10 6.35
N GLY A 58 15.30 24.02 6.98
CA GLY A 58 13.91 23.85 7.39
C GLY A 58 12.93 23.57 6.24
N ARG A 59 13.42 23.43 5.01
CA ARG A 59 12.58 23.10 3.84
C ARG A 59 12.37 21.59 3.74
N PRO A 60 11.16 21.11 3.40
CA PRO A 60 10.93 19.70 3.17
C PRO A 60 11.70 19.23 1.94
N VAL A 61 12.42 18.11 2.06
CA VAL A 61 13.16 17.47 0.97
C VAL A 61 12.54 16.09 0.72
N PRO A 62 12.13 15.77 -0.52
CA PRO A 62 11.59 14.46 -0.82
C PRO A 62 12.68 13.40 -0.75
N LYS A 63 12.36 12.27 -0.13
CA LYS A 63 13.18 11.05 -0.15
C LYS A 63 12.31 9.87 -0.52
N VAL A 64 12.82 9.04 -1.42
CA VAL A 64 12.21 7.76 -1.75
C VAL A 64 12.71 6.74 -0.73
N CYS A 65 11.80 6.22 0.09
CA CYS A 65 12.08 5.12 1.00
C CYS A 65 11.73 3.82 0.28
N PRO A 66 12.70 2.93 0.00
CA PRO A 66 12.41 1.64 -0.63
C PRO A 66 11.54 0.81 0.30
N ILE A 67 10.58 0.08 -0.27
CA ILE A 67 9.68 -0.81 0.44
C ILE A 67 9.88 -2.23 -0.09
N GLU A 68 10.20 -3.16 0.80
CA GLU A 68 10.34 -4.56 0.42
C GLU A 68 8.97 -5.18 0.09
N PRO A 69 8.88 -6.00 -0.98
CA PRO A 69 7.69 -6.76 -1.31
C PRO A 69 7.26 -7.61 -0.13
N SER A 70 6.10 -7.30 0.45
CA SER A 70 5.62 -8.02 1.62
C SER A 70 4.13 -7.83 1.83
N GLU A 71 3.54 -8.74 2.60
CA GLU A 71 2.14 -8.67 2.99
C GLU A 71 1.97 -7.71 4.18
N ASN A 72 2.09 -6.40 3.90
CA ASN A 72 1.91 -5.31 4.86
C ASN A 72 1.23 -4.07 4.21
N LEU A 73 0.83 -3.11 5.03
CA LEU A 73 0.12 -1.90 4.56
C LEU A 73 1.01 -0.91 3.80
N GLU A 74 2.31 -0.89 4.05
CA GLU A 74 3.25 0.02 3.37
C GLU A 74 3.46 -0.41 1.93
N TYR A 75 3.62 -1.70 1.68
CA TYR A 75 3.75 -2.25 0.34
C TYR A 75 2.44 -2.09 -0.46
N VAL A 76 1.28 -2.30 0.18
CA VAL A 76 -0.03 -1.99 -0.45
C VAL A 76 -0.10 -0.50 -0.85
N ARG A 77 0.38 0.39 0.02
CA ARG A 77 0.42 1.83 -0.30
C ARG A 77 1.38 2.13 -1.45
N ALA A 78 2.58 1.55 -1.43
CA ALA A 78 3.56 1.73 -2.49
C ALA A 78 3.03 1.24 -3.85
N LEU A 79 2.30 0.12 -3.87
CA LEU A 79 1.61 -0.36 -5.06
C LEU A 79 0.62 0.68 -5.59
N ILE A 80 -0.21 1.28 -4.73
CA ILE A 80 -1.20 2.29 -5.14
C ILE A 80 -0.49 3.51 -5.74
N GLU A 81 0.57 3.99 -5.10
CA GLU A 81 1.33 5.16 -5.56
C GLU A 81 2.08 4.90 -6.88
N ALA A 82 2.43 3.65 -7.18
CA ALA A 82 3.13 3.26 -8.40
C ALA A 82 2.19 3.00 -9.60
N MET A 83 0.87 3.01 -9.41
CA MET A 83 -0.06 2.75 -10.51
C MET A 83 0.05 3.83 -11.60
N PRO A 84 0.18 3.46 -12.88
CA PRO A 84 0.11 4.41 -13.98
C PRO A 84 -1.23 5.16 -13.99
N PRO A 85 -1.28 6.38 -14.55
CA PRO A 85 -2.53 7.13 -14.68
C PRO A 85 -3.62 6.31 -15.39
N GLY A 86 -4.83 6.31 -14.82
CA GLY A 86 -5.96 5.53 -15.33
C GLY A 86 -6.08 4.13 -14.71
N TYR A 87 -5.09 3.67 -13.96
CA TYR A 87 -5.14 2.39 -13.23
C TYR A 87 -5.23 2.61 -11.73
N PHE A 88 -5.89 1.67 -11.05
CA PHE A 88 -6.00 1.67 -9.61
C PHE A 88 -6.10 0.25 -9.05
N ILE A 89 -5.75 0.10 -7.78
CA ILE A 89 -5.97 -1.16 -7.06
C ILE A 89 -7.42 -1.20 -6.60
N SER A 90 -8.23 -2.07 -7.20
CA SER A 90 -9.66 -2.19 -6.90
C SER A 90 -9.91 -3.13 -5.72
N LYS A 91 -9.04 -4.11 -5.49
CA LYS A 91 -9.19 -5.10 -4.42
C LYS A 91 -7.83 -5.60 -3.94
N VAL A 92 -7.74 -5.88 -2.65
CA VAL A 92 -6.61 -6.58 -2.02
C VAL A 92 -7.18 -7.66 -1.11
N GLU A 93 -6.80 -8.91 -1.34
CA GLU A 93 -7.16 -10.05 -0.49
C GLU A 93 -5.94 -10.52 0.29
N SER A 94 -6.02 -10.38 1.61
CA SER A 94 -5.04 -10.93 2.55
C SER A 94 -5.60 -10.84 3.96
N ALA A 95 -5.66 -11.98 4.65
CA ALA A 95 -6.10 -12.04 6.04
C ALA A 95 -5.24 -11.16 6.96
N LYS A 96 -3.92 -11.14 6.72
CA LYS A 96 -2.98 -10.31 7.48
C LYS A 96 -3.20 -8.81 7.23
N ILE A 97 -3.45 -8.41 5.98
CA ILE A 97 -3.78 -7.02 5.67
C ILE A 97 -5.10 -6.60 6.32
N ASP A 98 -6.10 -7.47 6.32
CA ASP A 98 -7.40 -7.17 6.91
C ASP A 98 -7.32 -7.02 8.43
N GLU A 99 -6.51 -7.85 9.09
CA GLU A 99 -6.17 -7.70 10.51
C GLU A 99 -5.47 -6.36 10.79
N LEU A 100 -4.42 -6.02 10.02
CA LEU A 100 -3.71 -4.75 10.15
C LEU A 100 -4.62 -3.52 9.94
N ARG A 101 -5.56 -3.60 8.98
CA ARG A 101 -6.56 -2.55 8.74
C ARG A 101 -7.48 -2.40 9.96
N LYS A 102 -7.93 -3.51 10.53
CA LYS A 102 -8.79 -3.52 11.71
C LYS A 102 -8.07 -2.94 12.93
N GLU A 103 -6.85 -3.37 13.22
CA GLU A 103 -6.04 -2.83 14.32
C GLU A 103 -5.82 -1.33 14.19
N LYS A 104 -5.54 -0.85 12.97
CA LYS A 104 -5.34 0.58 12.71
C LYS A 104 -6.64 1.38 12.92
N ALA A 105 -7.77 0.84 12.50
CA ALA A 105 -9.08 1.45 12.72
C ALA A 105 -9.44 1.52 14.21
N GLU A 106 -9.20 0.45 14.96
CA GLU A 106 -9.43 0.40 16.41
C GLU A 106 -8.54 1.39 17.17
N LYS A 107 -7.24 1.48 16.83
CA LYS A 107 -6.33 2.49 17.39
C LYS A 107 -6.82 3.91 17.13
N PHE A 108 -7.22 4.19 15.88
CA PHE A 108 -7.73 5.51 15.51
C PHE A 108 -9.02 5.86 16.26
N GLN A 109 -9.95 4.91 16.40
CA GLN A 109 -11.16 5.12 17.18
C GLN A 109 -10.86 5.40 18.66
N ALA A 110 -9.94 4.63 19.26
CA ALA A 110 -9.53 4.86 20.64
C ALA A 110 -8.84 6.24 20.85
N GLU A 111 -8.07 6.72 19.88
CA GLU A 111 -7.49 8.07 19.90
C GLU A 111 -8.57 9.17 19.78
N LEU A 112 -9.58 8.98 18.93
CA LEU A 112 -10.71 9.90 18.82
C LEU A 112 -11.52 9.98 20.11
N GLU A 113 -11.77 8.85 20.77
CA GLU A 113 -12.49 8.80 22.05
C GLU A 113 -11.72 9.54 23.14
N LYS A 114 -10.38 9.36 23.21
CA LYS A 114 -9.52 10.09 24.16
C LYS A 114 -9.58 11.60 23.95
N LEU A 115 -9.50 12.06 22.70
CA LEU A 115 -9.59 13.49 22.36
C LEU A 115 -10.96 14.08 22.76
N GLN A 116 -12.05 13.34 22.57
CA GLN A 116 -13.39 13.77 22.98
C GLN A 116 -13.54 13.85 24.51
N THR A 117 -12.92 12.92 25.27
CA THR A 117 -12.92 12.97 26.73
C THR A 117 -12.04 14.09 27.29
N ASP A 118 -10.92 14.40 26.65
CA ASP A 118 -10.03 15.49 27.08
C ASP A 118 -10.67 16.86 26.82
N ASP A 119 -11.36 17.05 25.68
CA ASP A 119 -12.06 18.31 25.33
C ASP A 119 -13.34 18.55 26.18
N THR A 120 -13.86 17.51 26.85
CA THR A 120 -15.02 17.62 27.75
C THR A 120 -14.66 17.71 29.23
N SER A 121 -13.41 17.47 29.62
CA SER A 121 -12.96 17.54 31.02
C SER A 121 -12.32 18.88 31.41
N ASP A 122 -12.12 19.79 30.47
CA ASP A 122 -11.69 21.18 30.69
C ASP A 122 -12.86 22.21 30.75
N LYS A 123 -14.09 21.77 31.08
CA LYS A 123 -15.26 22.66 31.32
C LYS A 123 -15.84 22.55 32.72
#